data_AF-A0A482UU65-F1
#
_entry.id   AF-A0A482UU65-F1
#
_cell.length_a   1.000
_cell.length_b   1.000
_cell.length_c   1.000
_cell.angle_alpha   90.00
_cell.angle_beta   90.00
_cell.angle_gamma   90.00
#
_symmetry.space_group_name_H-M   'P 1'
#
loop_
_entity.id
_entity.type
_entity.pdbx_description
1 polymer ?
#
loop_
_entity_poly.entity_id
_entity_poly.type
_entity_poly.pdbx_seq_one_letter_code
_entity_poly.pdbx_strand_id
1 'polypeptide(L)'
;MSDGSRNSFSPSLQASVKKAEILEHREKGFSLTGLQAVKLREYNALHDPNMRHFFEGKHNQYLLYRTGQIDSNGRVIDLDRNKSKLAILEREFKEAEKIEEKRQREEQEMRVSFFACIHYDIPIADHLSQCDCSIECSGSASMRWRPCASRRSCRS
;
A
#
# COMPACT_ATOMS: atom_id res chain seq x y z
N MET A 1 -5.21 3.51 74.75
CA MET A 1 -4.26 2.37 74.78
C MET A 1 -3.39 2.55 73.56
N SER A 2 -2.15 2.97 73.78
CA SER A 2 -1.26 3.47 72.74
C SER A 2 -0.13 2.46 72.56
N ASP A 3 -0.19 1.65 71.51
CA ASP A 3 0.84 0.65 71.23
C ASP A 3 2.04 1.33 70.58
N GLY A 4 2.92 1.84 71.44
CA GLY A 4 4.26 2.27 71.09
C GLY A 4 5.18 1.07 70.89
N SER A 5 5.16 0.46 69.70
CA SER A 5 6.21 -0.48 69.29
C SER A 5 7.45 0.31 68.89
N ARG A 6 8.30 0.63 69.87
CA ARG A 6 9.66 1.14 69.62
C ARG A 6 10.51 -0.01 69.12
N ASN A 7 10.66 -0.09 67.81
CA ASN A 7 11.61 -0.98 67.13
C ASN A 7 13.04 -0.66 67.60
N SER A 8 13.52 -1.38 68.61
CA SER A 8 14.91 -1.36 69.09
C SER A 8 15.78 -2.22 68.17
N PHE A 9 15.92 -1.81 66.91
CA PHE A 9 16.89 -2.44 66.01
C PHE A 9 18.27 -1.84 66.26
N SER A 10 19.24 -2.71 66.54
CA SER A 10 20.64 -2.35 66.72
C SER A 10 21.18 -1.58 65.48
N PRO A 11 22.09 -0.60 65.66
CA PRO A 11 22.57 0.26 64.56
C PRO A 11 23.20 -0.51 63.39
N SER A 12 23.74 -1.71 63.65
CA SER A 12 24.35 -2.59 62.65
C SER A 12 23.34 -3.21 61.67
N LEU A 13 22.14 -3.57 62.14
CA LEU A 13 21.08 -4.12 61.29
C LEU A 13 20.46 -3.03 60.40
N GLN A 14 20.40 -1.79 60.89
CA GLN A 14 19.91 -0.67 60.09
C GLN A 14 20.85 -0.35 58.92
N ALA A 15 22.17 -0.53 59.10
CA ALA A 15 23.16 -0.32 58.05
C ALA A 15 23.11 -1.41 56.96
N SER A 16 22.82 -2.67 57.32
CA SER A 16 22.67 -3.76 56.34
C SER A 16 21.39 -3.63 55.53
N VAL A 17 20.28 -3.20 56.15
CA VAL A 17 19.00 -2.96 55.46
C VAL A 17 19.14 -1.80 54.47
N LYS A 18 19.76 -0.68 54.88
CA LYS A 18 20.05 0.44 53.97
C LYS A 18 20.93 0.04 52.79
N LYS A 19 21.94 -0.81 53.03
CA LYS A 19 22.78 -1.35 51.95
C LYS A 19 21.99 -2.26 51.01
N ALA A 20 21.12 -3.12 51.54
CA ALA A 20 20.26 -3.99 50.74
C ALA A 20 19.29 -3.18 49.87
N GLU A 21 18.69 -2.13 50.43
CA GLU A 21 17.79 -1.21 49.72
C GLU A 21 18.52 -0.45 48.60
N ILE A 22 19.76 0.00 48.84
CA ILE A 22 20.61 0.64 47.82
C ILE A 22 20.97 -0.35 46.70
N LEU A 23 21.28 -1.60 47.03
CA LEU A 23 21.58 -2.65 46.05
C LEU A 23 20.34 -2.99 45.22
N GLU A 24 19.19 -3.15 45.86
CA GLU A 24 17.91 -3.40 45.20
C GLU A 24 17.54 -2.26 44.23
N HIS A 25 17.78 -1.01 44.64
CA HIS A 25 17.54 0.15 43.77
C HIS A 25 18.49 0.21 42.58
N ARG A 26 19.73 -0.28 42.74
CA ARG A 26 20.69 -0.46 41.65
C ARG A 26 20.25 -1.56 40.70
N GLU A 27 19.75 -2.66 41.21
CA GLU A 27 19.34 -3.83 40.44
C GLU A 27 18.02 -3.59 39.67
N LYS A 28 17.11 -2.76 40.20
CA LYS A 28 15.88 -2.35 39.48
C LYS A 28 16.16 -1.68 38.13
N GLY A 29 17.27 -0.95 38.00
CA GLY A 29 17.71 -0.32 36.75
C GLY A 29 18.24 -1.28 35.68
N PHE A 30 18.66 -2.50 36.09
CA PHE A 30 19.11 -3.56 35.19
C PHE A 30 18.03 -4.62 34.94
N SER A 31 16.79 -4.35 35.37
CA SER A 31 15.69 -5.29 35.17
C SER A 31 15.36 -5.42 33.68
N LEU A 32 15.49 -6.64 33.15
CA LEU A 32 15.18 -6.97 31.74
C LEU A 32 13.67 -6.98 31.45
N THR A 33 12.85 -6.77 32.49
CA THR A 33 11.40 -6.61 32.43
C THR A 33 11.03 -5.36 31.65
N GLY A 34 10.71 -5.53 30.36
CA GLY A 34 10.33 -4.44 29.45
C GLY A 34 11.11 -4.37 28.15
N LEU A 35 12.17 -5.17 27.97
CA LEU A 35 12.95 -5.20 26.72
C LEU A 35 12.12 -5.55 25.48
N GLN A 36 11.03 -6.30 25.64
CA GLN A 36 10.13 -6.63 24.53
C GLN A 36 9.14 -5.50 24.18
N ALA A 37 8.97 -4.50 25.05
CA ALA A 37 8.07 -3.37 24.79
C ALA A 37 8.67 -2.37 23.79
N VAL A 38 10.00 -2.34 23.67
CA VAL A 38 10.71 -1.44 22.75
C VAL A 38 11.10 -2.24 21.50
N LYS A 39 10.37 -2.05 20.40
CA LYS A 39 10.78 -2.58 19.10
C LYS A 39 12.03 -1.82 18.63
N LEU A 40 13.19 -2.44 18.81
CA LEU A 40 14.44 -1.95 18.25
C LEU A 40 14.32 -1.91 16.72
N ARG A 41 15.01 -0.93 16.11
CA ARG A 41 15.12 -0.90 14.64
C ARG A 41 15.91 -2.12 14.19
N GLU A 42 15.44 -2.75 13.13
CA GLU A 42 16.15 -3.85 12.50
C GLU A 42 17.49 -3.32 11.96
N TYR A 43 18.58 -3.93 12.41
CA TYR A 43 19.92 -3.56 11.96
C TYR A 43 20.12 -4.07 10.54
N ASN A 44 20.62 -3.20 9.65
CA ASN A 44 20.95 -3.55 8.28
C ASN A 44 22.43 -3.30 8.01
N ALA A 45 23.19 -4.39 7.86
CA ALA A 45 24.63 -4.35 7.63
C ALA A 45 25.02 -3.66 6.32
N LEU A 46 24.14 -3.64 5.31
CA LEU A 46 24.44 -3.04 4.00
C LEU A 46 24.58 -1.51 4.05
N HIS A 47 23.92 -0.87 5.02
CA HIS A 47 24.03 0.57 5.23
C HIS A 47 25.13 0.95 6.23
N ASP A 48 25.75 -0.04 6.90
CA ASP A 48 26.79 0.22 7.87
C ASP A 48 28.09 0.65 7.17
N PRO A 49 28.60 1.88 7.44
CA PRO A 49 29.87 2.33 6.88
C PRO A 49 31.04 1.42 7.23
N ASN A 50 31.04 0.82 8.42
CA ASN A 50 32.14 -0.01 8.90
C ASN A 50 32.20 -1.36 8.16
N MET A 51 31.07 -1.85 7.67
CA MET A 51 30.99 -3.12 6.94
C MET A 51 31.26 -2.98 5.44
N ARG A 52 31.53 -1.78 4.92
CA ARG A 52 31.76 -1.54 3.49
C ARG A 52 32.85 -2.44 2.90
N HIS A 53 33.97 -2.57 3.60
CA HIS A 53 35.10 -3.39 3.13
C HIS A 53 34.76 -4.89 3.00
N PHE A 54 33.85 -5.39 3.83
CA PHE A 54 33.38 -6.78 3.71
C PHE A 54 32.58 -7.00 2.42
N PHE A 55 31.82 -5.99 1.98
CA PHE A 55 31.01 -6.03 0.77
C PHE A 55 31.76 -5.60 -0.50
N GLU A 56 33.00 -5.14 -0.40
CA GLU A 56 33.87 -4.85 -1.56
C GLU A 56 34.36 -6.15 -2.25
N GLY A 57 34.30 -7.30 -1.56
CA GLY A 57 34.69 -8.58 -2.13
C GLY A 57 33.83 -9.00 -3.33
N LYS A 58 34.47 -9.36 -4.46
CA LYS A 58 33.79 -9.76 -5.72
C LYS A 58 32.75 -10.86 -5.53
N HIS A 59 33.02 -11.83 -4.66
CA HIS A 59 32.10 -12.93 -4.37
C HIS A 59 30.81 -12.43 -3.69
N ASN A 60 30.96 -11.58 -2.67
CA ASN A 60 29.82 -10.99 -1.95
C ASN A 60 29.03 -10.05 -2.86
N GLN A 61 29.70 -9.24 -3.69
CA GLN A 61 29.01 -8.41 -4.67
C GLN A 61 28.21 -9.23 -5.67
N TYR A 62 28.79 -10.30 -6.21
CA TYR A 62 28.06 -11.18 -7.13
C TYR A 62 26.83 -11.81 -6.45
N LEU A 63 26.98 -12.27 -5.21
CA LEU A 63 25.86 -12.83 -4.45
C LEU A 63 24.76 -11.80 -4.21
N LEU A 64 25.12 -10.60 -3.75
CA LEU A 64 24.19 -9.51 -3.46
C LEU A 64 23.51 -8.97 -4.72
N TYR A 65 24.22 -8.97 -5.84
CA TYR A 65 23.66 -8.60 -7.14
C TYR A 65 22.65 -9.64 -7.61
N ARG A 66 23.00 -10.94 -7.50
CA ARG A 66 22.11 -12.05 -7.85
C ARG A 66 20.84 -12.06 -6.98
N THR A 67 20.95 -11.71 -5.70
CA THR A 67 19.78 -11.61 -4.80
C THR A 67 19.00 -10.31 -4.96
N GLY A 68 19.47 -9.36 -5.78
CA GLY A 68 18.80 -8.09 -6.03
C GLY A 68 18.86 -7.10 -4.87
N GLN A 69 19.85 -7.24 -3.97
CA GLN A 69 20.06 -6.31 -2.86
C GLN A 69 20.94 -5.12 -3.25
N ILE A 70 21.77 -5.29 -4.28
CA ILE A 70 22.58 -4.22 -4.86
C ILE A 70 22.35 -4.11 -6.37
N ASP A 71 22.53 -2.89 -6.88
CA ASP A 71 22.55 -2.60 -8.32
C ASP A 71 23.91 -2.98 -8.94
N SER A 72 23.97 -3.02 -10.26
CA SER A 72 25.17 -3.16 -11.10
C SER A 72 26.29 -2.18 -10.72
N ASN A 73 25.93 -1.00 -10.23
CA ASN A 73 26.84 0.04 -9.76
C ASN A 73 27.26 -0.11 -8.29
N GLY A 74 26.88 -1.21 -7.62
CA GLY A 74 27.18 -1.47 -6.20
C GLY A 74 26.37 -0.63 -5.21
N ARG A 75 25.29 0.03 -5.65
CA ARG A 75 24.39 0.80 -4.78
C ARG A 75 23.37 -0.12 -4.12
N VAL A 76 23.11 0.08 -2.83
CA VAL A 76 22.11 -0.70 -2.09
C VAL A 76 20.69 -0.34 -2.56
N ILE A 77 19.88 -1.37 -2.81
CA ILE A 77 18.50 -1.23 -3.28
C ILE A 77 17.55 -1.23 -2.08
N ASP A 78 16.97 -0.07 -1.77
CA ASP A 78 15.94 0.07 -0.73
C ASP A 78 14.59 -0.50 -1.22
N LEU A 79 14.28 -1.74 -0.84
CA LEU A 79 13.03 -2.42 -1.25
C LEU A 79 11.78 -1.64 -0.85
N ASP A 80 11.75 -1.07 0.35
CA ASP A 80 10.59 -0.32 0.85
C ASP A 80 10.30 0.93 0.02
N ARG A 81 11.34 1.61 -0.46
CA ARG A 81 11.19 2.78 -1.35
C ARG A 81 10.78 2.38 -2.75
N ASN A 82 11.10 1.15 -3.18
CA ASN A 82 10.74 0.66 -4.49
C ASN A 82 9.30 0.12 -4.55
N LYS A 83 8.73 -0.32 -3.42
CA LYS A 83 7.32 -0.77 -3.35
C LYS A 83 6.34 0.27 -3.90
N SER A 84 6.55 1.56 -3.61
CA SER A 84 5.68 2.62 -4.12
C SER A 84 5.77 2.77 -5.64
N LYS A 85 6.98 2.66 -6.22
CA LYS A 85 7.19 2.71 -7.67
C LYS A 85 6.54 1.53 -8.36
N LEU A 86 6.75 0.31 -7.82
CA LEU A 86 6.13 -0.90 -8.35
C LEU A 86 4.60 -0.82 -8.32
N ALA A 87 4.02 -0.30 -7.24
CA ALA A 87 2.58 -0.12 -7.12
C ALA A 87 1.98 0.89 -8.13
N ILE A 88 2.76 1.89 -8.55
CA ILE A 88 2.35 2.82 -9.61
C ILE A 88 2.39 2.09 -10.96
N LEU A 89 3.49 1.41 -11.26
CA LEU A 89 3.66 0.66 -12.51
C LEU A 89 2.58 -0.41 -12.68
N GLU A 90 2.25 -1.16 -11.63
CA GLU A 90 1.18 -2.17 -11.67
C GLU A 90 -0.19 -1.56 -12.00
N ARG A 91 -0.45 -0.35 -11.52
CA ARG A 91 -1.70 0.36 -11.81
C ARG A 91 -1.75 0.81 -13.26
N GLU A 92 -0.67 1.43 -13.73
CA GLU A 92 -0.54 1.89 -15.11
C GLU A 92 -0.64 0.69 -16.08
N PHE A 93 -0.02 -0.44 -15.74
CA PHE A 93 -0.10 -1.66 -16.54
C PHE A 93 -1.53 -2.19 -16.65
N LYS A 94 -2.28 -2.19 -15.55
CA LYS A 94 -3.71 -2.59 -15.55
C LYS A 94 -4.59 -1.64 -16.34
N GLU A 95 -4.28 -0.34 -16.34
CA GLU A 95 -4.99 0.64 -17.15
C GLU A 95 -4.70 0.44 -18.64
N ALA A 96 -3.43 0.23 -19.00
CA ALA A 96 -3.02 -0.08 -20.36
C ALA A 96 -3.65 -1.38 -20.89
N GLU A 97 -3.68 -2.43 -20.08
CA GLU A 97 -4.28 -3.72 -20.43
C GLU A 97 -5.78 -3.57 -20.73
N LYS A 98 -6.51 -2.79 -19.93
CA LYS A 98 -7.95 -2.52 -20.16
C LYS A 98 -8.20 -1.70 -21.42
N ILE A 99 -7.34 -0.74 -21.73
CA ILE A 99 -7.47 0.08 -22.95
C ILE A 99 -7.30 -0.81 -24.18
N GLU A 100 -6.28 -1.67 -24.16
CA GLU A 100 -6.02 -2.59 -25.27
C GLU A 100 -7.13 -3.65 -25.40
N GLU A 101 -7.64 -4.18 -24.29
CA GLU A 101 -8.79 -5.09 -24.31
C GLU A 101 -10.03 -4.43 -24.94
N LYS A 102 -10.30 -3.17 -24.60
CA LYS A 102 -11.41 -2.40 -25.19
C LYS A 102 -11.23 -2.22 -26.69
N ARG A 103 -10.01 -1.89 -27.15
CA ARG A 103 -9.68 -1.75 -28.57
C ARG A 103 -9.94 -3.06 -29.33
N GLN A 104 -9.49 -4.18 -28.78
CA GLN A 104 -9.71 -5.50 -29.39
C GLN A 104 -11.19 -5.89 -29.45
N ARG A 105 -11.96 -5.54 -28.41
CA ARG A 105 -13.41 -5.77 -28.39
C ARG A 105 -14.13 -4.95 -29.47
N GLU A 106 -13.79 -3.68 -29.60
CA GLU A 106 -14.37 -2.78 -30.63
C GLU A 106 -14.01 -3.25 -32.06
N GLU A 107 -12.77 -3.69 -32.29
CA GLU A 107 -12.35 -4.27 -33.58
C GLU A 107 -13.12 -5.57 -33.92
N GLN A 108 -13.40 -6.41 -32.92
CA GLN A 108 -14.21 -7.61 -33.10
C GLN A 108 -15.69 -7.27 -33.37
N GLU A 109 -16.27 -6.31 -32.66
CA GLU A 109 -17.65 -5.86 -32.88
C GLU A 109 -17.83 -5.25 -34.27
N MET A 110 -16.88 -4.40 -34.72
CA MET A 110 -16.87 -3.88 -36.09
C MET A 110 -16.76 -4.99 -37.12
N ARG A 111 -15.91 -6.00 -36.88
CA ARG A 111 -15.76 -7.15 -37.78
C ARG A 111 -17.05 -7.97 -37.87
N VAL A 112 -17.69 -8.27 -36.74
CA VAL A 112 -18.96 -9.02 -36.70
C VAL A 112 -20.08 -8.23 -37.36
N SER A 113 -20.18 -6.92 -37.09
CA SER A 113 -21.15 -6.03 -37.74
C SER A 113 -20.94 -5.98 -39.25
N PHE A 114 -19.69 -5.83 -39.71
CA PHE A 114 -19.38 -5.79 -41.13
C PHE A 114 -19.71 -7.12 -41.81
N PHE A 115 -19.36 -8.25 -41.18
CA PHE A 115 -19.67 -9.57 -41.71
C PHE A 115 -21.19 -9.83 -41.75
N ALA A 116 -21.93 -9.39 -40.73
CA ALA A 116 -23.38 -9.48 -40.71
C ALA A 116 -24.03 -8.67 -41.82
N CYS A 117 -23.56 -7.44 -42.09
CA CYS A 117 -24.03 -6.61 -43.21
C CYS A 117 -23.67 -7.18 -44.59
N ILE A 118 -22.59 -7.96 -44.72
CA ILE A 118 -22.22 -8.61 -45.99
C ILE A 118 -23.01 -9.91 -46.21
N HIS A 119 -23.34 -10.63 -45.14
CA HIS A 119 -23.90 -11.98 -45.25
C HIS A 119 -25.43 -12.03 -45.12
N TYR A 120 -26.03 -10.99 -44.53
CA TYR A 120 -27.45 -10.71 -44.59
C TYR A 120 -27.60 -9.42 -45.39
N ASP A 121 -28.07 -9.50 -46.64
CA ASP A 121 -28.60 -8.34 -47.36
C ASP A 121 -29.79 -7.78 -46.56
N ILE A 122 -29.51 -6.92 -45.58
CA ILE A 122 -30.53 -6.13 -44.89
C ILE A 122 -30.90 -5.04 -45.88
N PRO A 123 -32.11 -5.05 -46.48
CA PRO A 123 -32.52 -3.94 -47.31
C PRO A 123 -32.55 -2.69 -46.44
N ILE A 124 -31.84 -1.65 -46.90
CA ILE A 124 -31.95 -0.29 -46.39
C ILE A 124 -33.41 0.12 -46.61
N ALA A 125 -34.27 -0.18 -45.65
CA ALA A 125 -35.62 0.34 -45.62
C ALA A 125 -35.50 1.81 -45.20
N ASP A 126 -35.63 2.67 -46.20
CA ASP A 126 -35.95 4.08 -46.06
C ASP A 126 -37.13 4.27 -45.09
N HIS A 127 -36.82 4.58 -43.85
CA HIS A 127 -37.75 5.23 -42.94
C HIS A 127 -36.98 6.26 -42.10
N LEU A 128 -36.37 7.24 -42.79
CA LEU A 128 -36.32 8.60 -42.26
C LEU A 128 -37.76 9.13 -42.20
N SER A 129 -38.48 8.81 -41.13
CA SER A 129 -39.70 9.52 -40.77
C SER A 129 -40.03 9.26 -39.30
N GLN A 130 -39.26 9.88 -38.41
CA GLN A 130 -39.72 10.58 -37.19
C GLN A 130 -38.56 10.75 -36.22
N CYS A 131 -37.74 11.76 -36.51
CA CYS A 131 -37.05 12.49 -35.46
C CYS A 131 -37.82 13.80 -35.29
N ASP A 132 -38.82 13.80 -34.41
CA ASP A 132 -39.32 15.04 -33.81
C ASP A 132 -38.22 15.57 -32.87
N CYS A 133 -37.24 16.26 -33.46
CA CYS A 133 -36.33 17.14 -32.74
C CYS A 133 -37.02 18.49 -32.61
N SER A 134 -37.96 18.61 -31.66
CA SER A 134 -38.37 19.91 -31.15
C SER A 134 -37.22 20.49 -30.32
N ILE A 135 -36.33 21.21 -31.00
CA ILE A 135 -35.38 22.13 -30.38
C ILE A 135 -36.19 23.36 -29.97
N GLU A 136 -36.70 23.35 -28.74
CA GLU A 136 -37.11 24.60 -28.10
C GLU A 136 -35.83 25.37 -27.72
N CYS A 137 -35.48 26.32 -28.58
CA CYS A 137 -34.58 27.41 -28.23
C CYS A 137 -35.27 28.27 -27.17
N SER A 138 -35.02 27.99 -25.89
CA SER A 138 -35.13 29.02 -24.86
C SER A 138 -33.94 28.92 -23.91
N GLY A 139 -33.26 30.05 -23.79
CA GLY A 139 -31.92 30.13 -23.23
C GLY A 139 -31.84 29.90 -21.73
N SER A 140 -30.60 30.05 -21.26
CA SER A 140 -30.13 30.14 -19.88
C SER A 140 -29.82 28.83 -19.14
N ALA A 141 -28.49 28.60 -19.06
CA ALA A 141 -27.75 28.18 -17.88
C ALA A 141 -27.89 26.72 -17.35
N SER A 142 -26.70 26.16 -17.06
CA SER A 142 -26.42 25.02 -16.17
C SER A 142 -26.44 23.62 -16.81
N MET A 143 -25.24 23.16 -17.21
CA MET A 143 -24.97 21.74 -17.41
C MET A 143 -25.14 20.98 -16.08
N ARG A 144 -26.20 20.17 -15.99
CA ARG A 144 -26.30 19.06 -15.03
C ARG A 144 -26.76 17.82 -15.78
N TRP A 145 -25.91 16.81 -15.80
CA TRP A 145 -26.29 15.45 -16.18
C TRP A 145 -27.34 14.93 -15.19
N ARG A 146 -28.56 14.67 -15.66
CA ARG A 146 -29.54 13.85 -14.91
C ARG A 146 -29.56 12.44 -15.51
N PRO A 147 -29.37 11.38 -14.70
CA PRO A 147 -29.51 10.01 -15.17
C PRO A 147 -30.99 9.69 -15.43
N CYS A 148 -31.23 8.96 -16.51
CA CYS A 148 -32.55 8.52 -16.94
C CYS A 148 -33.18 7.59 -15.89
N ALA A 149 -34.15 8.09 -15.15
CA ALA A 149 -35.03 7.30 -14.31
C ALA A 149 -36.37 7.10 -15.04
N SER A 150 -36.60 5.92 -15.59
CA SER A 150 -37.98 5.42 -15.77
C SER A 150 -38.03 3.90 -15.82
N ARG A 151 -38.09 3.31 -14.62
CA ARG A 151 -38.97 2.15 -14.39
C ARG A 151 -40.40 2.61 -14.66
N ARG A 152 -41.11 1.98 -15.59
CA ARG A 152 -42.58 1.89 -15.50
C ARG A 152 -43.04 0.47 -15.82
N SER A 153 -43.53 -0.17 -14.78
CA SER A 153 -44.40 -1.32 -14.79
C SER A 153 -45.69 -1.02 -15.57
N CYS A 154 -46.02 -1.85 -16.55
CA CYS A 154 -47.36 -1.87 -17.11
C CYS A 154 -48.25 -2.73 -16.19
N ARG A 155 -49.25 -2.09 -15.58
CA ARG A 155 -50.45 -2.71 -15.03
C ARG A 155 -51.62 -1.89 -15.57
N SER A 156 -52.47 -2.52 -16.36
CA SER A 156 -53.95 -2.44 -16.38
C SER A 156 -54.44 -3.36 -17.47
#